data_AF-A0A6I5QUE6-F1
#
_entry.id   AF-A0A6I5QUE6-F1
#
_cell.length_a   1.000
_cell.length_b   1.000
_cell.length_c   1.000
_cell.angle_alpha   90.00
_cell.angle_beta   90.00
_cell.angle_gamma   90.00
#
_symmetry.space_group_name_H-M   'P 1'
#
loop_
_entity.id
_entity.type
_entity.pdbx_description
1 polymer ?
#
loop_
_entity_poly.entity_id
_entity_poly.type
_entity_poly.pdbx_seq_one_letter_code
_entity_poly.pdbx_strand_id
1 'polypeptide(L)'
;MQPWRWATVGVPALVFCGWGNSSQAADILIEFESGAMSDAMTTAIAVSPPPPVSIAADAHLLSFAPPLVVSEMGVPAIHNFPDETSPAAADAVEAVPLPPPPVPVPVGTGTSAKLPPPPLPPAVAHLFVGEADSLVARAVGSAEGTRTPDGKRTLAYYGHVDPGNQAWNQGTFSYQHGARSPEEADQKQLERLKSQAQVLHRLASLKALNLTSEEVLNGIDLANQAPIAALDRGYLDWLSDAKKMGLKGQEAIVWARTRSFLDPDTGRWNAPGLGNSVQTITQDQARRQRAIAQAIAVNRPAAKAPTPPVQVRSHPAEVTKPTPANSPEINSEMPEAIDSILSMDLPDL
;
A
#
# COMPACT_ATOMS: atom_id res chain seq x y z
N MET A 1 -38.36 65.46 -7.93
CA MET A 1 -38.97 65.64 -9.27
C MET A 1 -38.59 64.44 -10.13
N GLN A 2 -39.47 64.04 -11.06
CA GLN A 2 -39.29 62.99 -12.09
C GLN A 2 -38.73 61.61 -11.67
N PRO A 3 -39.56 60.55 -11.62
CA PRO A 3 -39.13 59.16 -11.42
C PRO A 3 -38.91 58.43 -12.77
N TRP A 4 -38.21 57.28 -12.73
CA TRP A 4 -38.14 56.35 -13.87
C TRP A 4 -38.63 54.94 -13.47
N ARG A 5 -39.50 54.38 -14.33
CA ARG A 5 -39.79 52.94 -14.49
C ARG A 5 -39.21 52.54 -15.87
N TRP A 6 -39.08 51.29 -16.30
CA TRP A 6 -39.60 49.98 -15.86
C TRP A 6 -38.39 48.99 -15.81
N ALA A 7 -38.46 47.65 -15.84
CA ALA A 7 -39.54 46.67 -16.02
C ALA A 7 -39.17 45.32 -15.36
N THR A 8 -40.05 44.32 -15.46
CA THR A 8 -39.79 42.93 -15.04
C THR A 8 -40.18 41.97 -16.15
N VAL A 9 -39.29 41.05 -16.54
CA VAL A 9 -39.58 39.84 -17.34
C VAL A 9 -38.68 38.71 -16.83
N GLY A 10 -39.13 37.45 -16.87
CA GLY A 10 -38.37 36.29 -16.42
C GLY A 10 -38.93 34.97 -16.97
N VAL A 11 -38.56 33.86 -16.30
CA VAL A 11 -38.84 32.44 -16.65
C VAL A 11 -38.16 31.94 -17.97
N PRO A 12 -37.86 30.62 -18.12
CA PRO A 12 -36.46 30.23 -18.32
C PRO A 12 -36.23 29.18 -19.44
N ALA A 13 -34.99 28.70 -19.59
CA ALA A 13 -34.65 27.52 -20.39
C ALA A 13 -33.57 26.65 -19.72
N LEU A 14 -33.66 25.33 -19.92
CA LEU A 14 -32.70 24.35 -19.39
C LEU A 14 -31.34 24.41 -20.11
N VAL A 15 -30.27 24.05 -19.40
CA VAL A 15 -28.97 23.74 -20.01
C VAL A 15 -28.85 22.22 -20.20
N PHE A 16 -28.62 21.80 -21.44
CA PHE A 16 -28.29 20.43 -21.82
C PHE A 16 -26.91 20.46 -22.47
N CYS A 17 -25.89 19.89 -21.83
CA CYS A 17 -24.51 19.88 -22.35
C CYS A 17 -23.91 18.48 -22.30
N GLY A 18 -23.97 17.79 -23.44
CA GLY A 18 -23.08 16.68 -23.75
C GLY A 18 -22.15 17.10 -24.89
N TRP A 19 -20.84 16.90 -24.71
CA TRP A 19 -19.78 17.09 -25.72
C TRP A 19 -18.69 16.03 -25.44
N GLY A 20 -17.95 15.53 -26.42
CA GLY A 20 -18.00 15.85 -27.85
C GLY A 20 -16.61 15.80 -28.46
N ASN A 21 -16.16 14.61 -28.91
CA ASN A 21 -14.89 14.50 -29.63
C ASN A 21 -14.93 15.25 -30.96
N SER A 22 -13.84 15.93 -31.30
CA SER A 22 -13.56 16.40 -32.67
C SER A 22 -12.06 16.51 -32.88
N SER A 23 -11.54 15.75 -33.84
CA SER A 23 -10.16 15.89 -34.33
C SER A 23 -10.16 16.82 -35.54
N GLN A 24 -9.18 17.72 -35.63
CA GLN A 24 -8.77 18.30 -36.90
C GLN A 24 -7.24 18.30 -36.98
N ALA A 25 -6.71 17.95 -38.15
CA ALA A 25 -5.30 18.07 -38.47
C ALA A 25 -5.03 19.45 -39.10
N ALA A 26 -3.77 19.87 -39.10
CA ALA A 26 -3.29 21.02 -39.85
C ALA A 26 -2.04 20.61 -40.62
N ASP A 27 -2.08 20.74 -41.95
CA ASP A 27 -0.93 20.48 -42.80
C ASP A 27 0.14 21.56 -42.63
N ILE A 28 1.41 21.14 -42.54
CA ILE A 28 2.56 22.01 -42.75
C ILE A 28 3.46 21.33 -43.77
N LEU A 29 3.58 21.96 -44.94
CA LEU A 29 4.43 21.51 -46.03
C LEU A 29 5.87 21.95 -45.76
N ILE A 30 6.82 21.00 -45.77
CA ILE A 30 8.26 21.29 -45.82
C ILE A 30 8.85 20.41 -46.92
N GLU A 31 9.40 21.05 -47.94
CA GLU A 31 10.16 20.39 -48.99
C GLU A 31 11.56 20.01 -48.48
N PHE A 32 12.05 18.84 -48.86
CA PHE A 32 13.47 18.48 -48.74
C PHE A 32 13.89 17.64 -49.95
N GLU A 33 15.08 17.91 -50.48
CA GLU A 33 15.55 17.33 -51.75
C GLU A 33 15.93 15.84 -51.65
N SER A 34 16.05 15.21 -52.82
CA SER A 34 16.08 13.76 -52.97
C SER A 34 17.48 13.13 -52.78
N GLY A 35 17.51 12.01 -52.06
CA GLY A 35 18.65 11.08 -52.01
C GLY A 35 18.15 9.66 -52.25
N ALA A 36 18.35 9.14 -53.46
CA ALA A 36 17.79 7.85 -53.88
C ALA A 36 18.65 6.66 -53.43
N MET A 37 18.03 5.64 -52.83
CA MET A 37 18.58 4.27 -52.75
C MET A 37 17.51 3.18 -52.70
N SER A 38 17.69 2.19 -53.59
CA SER A 38 17.24 0.79 -53.59
C SER A 38 15.80 0.44 -53.16
N ASP A 39 15.11 -0.26 -54.07
CA ASP A 39 13.96 -1.11 -53.73
C ASP A 39 14.29 -2.16 -52.67
N ALA A 40 13.32 -2.41 -51.78
CA ALA A 40 13.25 -3.60 -50.94
C ALA A 40 11.77 -3.93 -50.67
N MET A 41 11.18 -4.86 -51.45
CA MET A 41 9.77 -5.24 -51.31
C MET A 41 9.49 -5.87 -49.94
N THR A 42 8.87 -5.10 -49.04
CA THR A 42 8.40 -5.59 -47.74
C THR A 42 6.94 -6.03 -47.87
N THR A 43 6.70 -7.33 -48.01
CA THR A 43 5.35 -7.90 -48.05
C THR A 43 4.70 -7.82 -46.66
N ALA A 44 3.84 -6.82 -46.45
CA ALA A 44 3.07 -6.67 -45.22
C ALA A 44 1.99 -7.76 -45.12
N ILE A 45 2.25 -8.81 -44.35
CA ILE A 45 1.23 -9.81 -44.01
C ILE A 45 0.30 -9.21 -42.95
N ALA A 46 -0.94 -8.90 -43.36
CA ALA A 46 -1.98 -8.44 -42.45
C ALA A 46 -2.47 -9.60 -41.56
N VAL A 47 -1.92 -9.69 -40.34
CA VAL A 47 -2.41 -10.61 -39.31
C VAL A 47 -3.67 -10.03 -38.68
N SER A 48 -4.83 -10.53 -39.08
CA SER A 48 -6.10 -10.21 -38.41
C SER A 48 -6.04 -10.63 -36.93
N PRO A 49 -6.61 -9.85 -36.00
CA PRO A 49 -6.74 -10.28 -34.62
C PRO A 49 -7.62 -11.54 -34.54
N PRO A 50 -7.35 -12.47 -33.60
CA PRO A 50 -8.20 -13.63 -33.40
C PRO A 50 -9.61 -13.20 -32.95
N PRO A 51 -10.67 -13.94 -33.32
CA PRO A 51 -12.01 -13.67 -32.85
C PRO A 51 -12.10 -13.79 -31.32
N PRO A 52 -13.01 -13.07 -30.65
CA PRO A 52 -13.19 -13.17 -29.21
C PRO A 52 -13.56 -14.61 -28.84
N VAL A 53 -12.75 -15.23 -27.97
CA VAL A 53 -13.04 -16.57 -27.47
C VAL A 53 -14.17 -16.47 -26.46
N SER A 54 -15.37 -16.88 -26.87
CA SER A 54 -16.52 -17.05 -25.98
C SER A 54 -16.29 -18.23 -25.03
N ILE A 55 -15.47 -18.02 -23.99
CA ILE A 55 -15.35 -18.94 -22.87
C ILE A 55 -16.69 -18.91 -22.13
N ALA A 56 -17.44 -20.00 -22.21
CA ALA A 56 -18.62 -20.19 -21.36
C ALA A 56 -18.17 -20.17 -19.90
N ALA A 57 -18.68 -19.20 -19.13
CA ALA A 57 -18.22 -18.96 -17.79
C ALA A 57 -18.85 -19.97 -16.80
N ASP A 58 -18.17 -21.10 -16.59
CA ASP A 58 -18.25 -21.83 -15.32
C ASP A 58 -17.63 -20.94 -14.23
N ALA A 59 -18.42 -19.97 -13.78
CA ALA A 59 -18.07 -18.98 -12.78
C ALA A 59 -18.07 -19.63 -11.39
N HIS A 60 -17.10 -20.52 -11.14
CA HIS A 60 -16.73 -20.92 -9.80
C HIS A 60 -16.24 -19.69 -9.05
N LEU A 61 -17.17 -19.07 -8.31
CA LEU A 61 -16.96 -17.85 -7.57
C LEU A 61 -15.75 -17.98 -6.63
N LEU A 62 -14.66 -17.28 -6.94
CA LEU A 62 -13.70 -16.84 -5.93
C LEU A 62 -14.35 -15.72 -5.10
N SER A 63 -15.44 -16.07 -4.43
CA SER A 63 -15.91 -15.36 -3.25
C SER A 63 -14.76 -15.38 -2.25
N PHE A 64 -14.26 -14.19 -1.90
CA PHE A 64 -13.42 -14.05 -0.72
C PHE A 64 -14.26 -14.53 0.46
N ALA A 65 -13.89 -15.68 1.01
CA ALA A 65 -14.67 -16.32 2.05
C ALA A 65 -14.88 -15.32 3.21
N PRO A 66 -16.11 -15.18 3.74
CA PRO A 66 -16.30 -14.41 4.95
C PRO A 66 -15.40 -14.99 6.04
N PRO A 67 -14.85 -14.15 6.95
CA PRO A 67 -13.99 -14.65 8.01
C PRO A 67 -14.71 -15.76 8.77
N LEU A 68 -14.05 -16.91 8.90
CA LEU A 68 -14.58 -18.02 9.69
C LEU A 68 -14.93 -17.51 11.08
N VAL A 69 -16.19 -17.67 11.48
CA VAL A 69 -16.66 -17.37 12.83
C VAL A 69 -16.07 -18.45 13.74
N VAL A 70 -14.85 -18.22 14.21
CA VAL A 70 -14.22 -19.00 15.26
C VAL A 70 -15.05 -18.75 16.53
N SER A 71 -15.73 -19.79 17.01
CA SER A 71 -16.48 -19.71 18.26
C SER A 71 -15.56 -19.28 19.40
N GLU A 72 -15.99 -18.30 20.17
CA GLU A 72 -15.20 -17.72 21.26
C GLU A 72 -14.94 -18.78 22.35
N MET A 73 -13.67 -19.14 22.52
CA MET A 73 -13.17 -19.58 23.82
C MET A 73 -12.39 -18.42 24.44
N GLY A 74 -12.70 -18.12 25.70
CA GLY A 74 -12.54 -16.79 26.28
C GLY A 74 -11.13 -16.19 26.19
N VAL A 75 -11.06 -14.97 25.69
CA VAL A 75 -9.94 -14.04 25.90
C VAL A 75 -10.35 -13.09 27.03
N PRO A 76 -9.52 -12.85 28.06
CA PRO A 76 -9.90 -11.99 29.18
C PRO A 76 -10.13 -10.53 28.76
N ALA A 77 -11.07 -9.87 29.44
CA ALA A 77 -11.52 -8.52 29.08
C ALA A 77 -10.38 -7.48 29.21
N ILE A 78 -10.05 -6.83 28.10
CA ILE A 78 -9.19 -5.64 28.08
C ILE A 78 -10.07 -4.41 28.38
N HIS A 79 -9.56 -3.47 29.17
CA HIS A 79 -10.34 -2.37 29.77
C HIS A 79 -11.29 -1.64 28.80
N ASN A 80 -12.54 -1.48 29.25
CA ASN A 80 -13.49 -0.54 28.66
C ASN A 80 -12.93 0.88 28.72
N PHE A 81 -12.77 1.52 27.57
CA PHE A 81 -12.65 2.97 27.47
C PHE A 81 -14.06 3.60 27.49
N PRO A 82 -14.25 4.79 28.08
CA PRO A 82 -15.56 5.43 28.17
C PRO A 82 -16.08 5.85 26.78
N ASP A 83 -17.38 5.65 26.58
CA ASP A 83 -18.12 6.06 25.38
C ASP A 83 -18.63 7.50 25.57
N GLU A 84 -18.01 8.48 24.92
CA GLU A 84 -18.40 9.89 25.05
C GLU A 84 -19.54 10.26 24.10
N THR A 85 -20.74 10.38 24.66
CA THR A 85 -21.96 10.77 23.93
C THR A 85 -21.88 12.21 23.40
N SER A 86 -21.90 12.38 22.08
CA SER A 86 -21.83 13.68 21.41
C SER A 86 -23.19 14.40 21.37
N PRO A 87 -23.32 15.63 21.92
CA PRO A 87 -24.49 16.48 21.72
C PRO A 87 -24.36 17.29 20.42
N ALA A 88 -25.44 17.36 19.63
CA ALA A 88 -25.50 18.17 18.43
C ALA A 88 -26.12 19.55 18.70
N ALA A 89 -25.42 20.61 18.31
CA ALA A 89 -25.96 21.96 18.16
C ALA A 89 -25.34 22.60 16.90
N ALA A 90 -26.17 23.17 16.04
CA ALA A 90 -25.74 23.83 14.81
C ALA A 90 -26.22 25.29 14.86
N ASP A 91 -25.29 26.22 14.99
CA ASP A 91 -25.57 27.66 14.96
C ASP A 91 -25.39 28.23 13.55
N ALA A 92 -26.27 29.15 13.16
CA ALA A 92 -26.31 29.70 11.81
C ALA A 92 -25.38 30.91 11.68
N VAL A 93 -24.23 30.74 11.02
CA VAL A 93 -23.29 31.84 10.76
C VAL A 93 -23.77 32.76 9.63
N GLU A 94 -23.71 34.07 9.88
CA GLU A 94 -24.16 35.12 8.97
C GLU A 94 -23.18 35.30 7.79
N ALA A 95 -23.71 35.44 6.57
CA ALA A 95 -22.91 35.38 5.35
C ALA A 95 -22.17 36.71 5.05
N VAL A 96 -20.87 36.75 5.37
CA VAL A 96 -19.97 37.85 5.01
C VAL A 96 -19.83 37.94 3.47
N PRO A 97 -19.98 39.13 2.85
CA PRO A 97 -19.84 39.29 1.41
C PRO A 97 -18.40 39.02 0.95
N LEU A 98 -18.26 38.18 -0.08
CA LEU A 98 -16.97 37.84 -0.67
C LEU A 98 -16.31 39.04 -1.39
N PRO A 99 -14.97 39.15 -1.37
CA PRO A 99 -14.25 40.15 -2.14
C PRO A 99 -14.41 39.90 -3.66
N PRO A 100 -14.25 40.93 -4.50
CA PRO A 100 -14.30 40.78 -5.96
C PRO A 100 -13.18 39.85 -6.46
N PRO A 101 -13.41 39.11 -7.56
CA PRO A 101 -12.42 38.18 -8.10
C PRO A 101 -11.14 38.91 -8.55
N PRO A 102 -9.95 38.33 -8.36
CA PRO A 102 -8.69 38.94 -8.77
C PRO A 102 -8.62 39.10 -10.28
N VAL A 103 -8.09 40.25 -10.72
CA VAL A 103 -7.84 40.53 -12.15
C VAL A 103 -6.86 39.49 -12.72
N PRO A 104 -7.14 38.87 -13.88
CA PRO A 104 -6.24 37.87 -14.45
C PRO A 104 -4.91 38.51 -14.86
N VAL A 105 -3.86 38.25 -14.08
CA VAL A 105 -2.48 38.61 -14.42
C VAL A 105 -2.04 37.76 -15.63
N PRO A 106 -1.41 38.35 -16.67
CA PRO A 106 -0.93 37.58 -17.80
C PRO A 106 0.14 36.58 -17.37
N VAL A 107 -0.21 35.29 -17.38
CA VAL A 107 0.71 34.19 -17.07
C VAL A 107 1.73 34.07 -18.20
N GLY A 108 2.94 34.55 -17.96
CA GLY A 108 4.04 34.41 -18.92
C GLY A 108 4.32 32.94 -19.21
N THR A 109 4.45 32.59 -20.49
CA THR A 109 4.68 31.23 -21.01
C THR A 109 6.11 30.72 -20.79
N GLY A 110 6.69 31.04 -19.62
CA GLY A 110 8.00 30.55 -19.22
C GLY A 110 7.97 29.04 -19.02
N THR A 111 8.63 28.31 -19.90
CA THR A 111 8.98 26.89 -19.74
C THR A 111 9.98 26.73 -18.60
N SER A 112 9.48 26.86 -17.37
CA SER A 112 10.23 26.62 -16.14
C SER A 112 10.65 25.16 -16.12
N ALA A 113 11.93 24.92 -16.46
CA ALA A 113 12.50 23.58 -16.53
C ALA A 113 12.43 22.95 -15.14
N LYS A 114 11.45 22.05 -14.95
CA LYS A 114 11.18 21.38 -13.69
C LYS A 114 12.44 20.64 -13.23
N LEU A 115 13.13 21.21 -12.24
CA LEU A 115 14.33 20.63 -11.66
C LEU A 115 14.06 19.16 -11.28
N PRO A 116 15.02 18.25 -11.51
CA PRO A 116 14.85 16.86 -11.11
C PRO A 116 14.60 16.78 -9.60
N PRO A 117 13.70 15.89 -9.14
CA PRO A 117 13.47 15.72 -7.72
C PRO A 117 14.79 15.32 -7.02
N PRO A 118 15.02 15.76 -5.77
CA PRO A 118 16.22 15.38 -5.03
C PRO A 118 16.30 13.84 -4.89
N PRO A 119 17.51 13.26 -4.77
CA PRO A 119 17.66 11.82 -4.60
C PRO A 119 17.02 11.34 -3.28
N LEU A 120 16.60 10.06 -3.26
CA LEU A 120 16.13 9.40 -2.05
C LEU A 120 17.25 9.35 -0.99
N PRO A 121 16.96 9.63 0.30
CA PRO A 121 17.90 9.41 1.39
C PRO A 121 18.37 7.94 1.42
N PRO A 122 19.66 7.63 1.67
CA PRO A 122 20.17 6.25 1.67
C PRO A 122 19.42 5.29 2.62
N ALA A 123 18.93 5.81 3.74
CA ALA A 123 18.09 5.10 4.71
C ALA A 123 16.75 4.59 4.13
N VAL A 124 16.33 5.07 2.97
CA VAL A 124 15.11 4.63 2.26
C VAL A 124 15.40 4.12 0.85
N ALA A 125 16.40 4.68 0.17
CA ALA A 125 16.79 4.31 -1.19
C ALA A 125 17.04 2.81 -1.37
N HIS A 126 17.65 2.16 -0.37
CA HIS A 126 17.94 0.72 -0.41
C HIS A 126 16.67 -0.16 -0.48
N LEU A 127 15.53 0.32 0.02
CA LEU A 127 14.25 -0.41 -0.04
C LEU A 127 13.67 -0.47 -1.48
N PHE A 128 14.08 0.47 -2.34
CA PHE A 128 13.66 0.60 -3.74
C PHE A 128 14.65 -0.04 -4.74
N VAL A 129 15.79 -0.56 -4.28
CA VAL A 129 16.78 -1.24 -5.15
C VAL A 129 16.15 -2.49 -5.77
N GLY A 130 16.27 -2.64 -7.09
CA GLY A 130 15.59 -3.69 -7.86
C GLY A 130 14.26 -3.24 -8.49
N GLU A 131 13.86 -1.96 -8.34
CA GLU A 131 12.69 -1.37 -8.98
C GLU A 131 11.41 -2.19 -8.78
N ALA A 132 10.88 -2.81 -9.84
CA ALA A 132 9.68 -3.65 -9.79
C ALA A 132 9.85 -4.92 -8.93
N ASP A 133 11.07 -5.36 -8.62
CA ASP A 133 11.34 -6.50 -7.73
C ASP A 133 12.05 -6.08 -6.43
N SER A 134 11.98 -4.79 -6.09
CA SER A 134 12.49 -4.21 -4.84
C SER A 134 11.72 -4.67 -3.60
N LEU A 135 12.28 -4.42 -2.41
CA LEU A 135 11.60 -4.75 -1.14
C LEU A 135 10.29 -3.98 -0.96
N VAL A 136 10.22 -2.72 -1.43
CA VAL A 136 8.94 -1.98 -1.51
C VAL A 136 7.93 -2.71 -2.37
N ALA A 137 8.30 -3.13 -3.59
CA ALA A 137 7.39 -3.83 -4.48
C ALA A 137 6.91 -5.17 -3.89
N ARG A 138 7.80 -5.95 -3.26
CA ARG A 138 7.41 -7.22 -2.61
C ARG A 138 6.51 -7.00 -1.40
N ALA A 139 6.84 -6.05 -0.53
CA ALA A 139 6.11 -5.81 0.72
C ALA A 139 4.73 -5.17 0.49
N VAL A 140 4.66 -4.08 -0.30
CA VAL A 140 3.39 -3.43 -0.64
C VAL A 140 2.54 -4.35 -1.52
N GLY A 141 3.14 -5.01 -2.52
CA GLY A 141 2.42 -5.99 -3.35
C GLY A 141 1.85 -7.17 -2.56
N SER A 142 2.52 -7.62 -1.50
CA SER A 142 1.98 -8.63 -0.60
C SER A 142 0.83 -8.10 0.28
N ALA A 143 0.82 -6.81 0.62
CA ALA A 143 -0.27 -6.16 1.36
C ALA A 143 -1.49 -5.84 0.46
N GLU A 144 -1.27 -5.51 -0.81
CA GLU A 144 -2.33 -5.43 -1.83
C GLU A 144 -2.86 -6.82 -2.23
N GLY A 145 -2.07 -7.89 -2.07
CA GLY A 145 -2.40 -9.25 -2.52
C GLY A 145 -2.09 -9.52 -4.00
N THR A 146 -1.47 -8.57 -4.69
CA THR A 146 -0.97 -8.67 -6.08
C THR A 146 0.32 -9.47 -6.17
N ARG A 147 1.03 -9.67 -5.04
CA ARG A 147 2.22 -10.52 -4.94
C ARG A 147 2.18 -11.46 -3.74
N THR A 148 2.96 -12.52 -3.80
CA THR A 148 3.34 -13.36 -2.66
C THR A 148 4.47 -12.71 -1.84
N PRO A 149 4.72 -13.12 -0.58
CA PRO A 149 5.82 -12.60 0.22
C PRO A 149 7.22 -12.76 -0.40
N ASP A 150 7.46 -13.80 -1.21
CA ASP A 150 8.71 -14.00 -1.96
C ASP A 150 8.77 -13.18 -3.28
N GLY A 151 7.71 -12.45 -3.62
CA GLY A 151 7.66 -11.48 -4.71
C GLY A 151 7.04 -11.96 -6.01
N LYS A 152 6.56 -13.21 -6.10
CA LYS A 152 5.85 -13.72 -7.29
C LYS A 152 4.53 -12.99 -7.48
N ARG A 153 4.16 -12.74 -8.74
CA ARG A 153 2.88 -12.08 -9.12
C ARG A 153 1.71 -13.05 -8.93
N THR A 154 0.59 -12.57 -8.36
CA THR A 154 -0.68 -13.31 -8.28
C THR A 154 -1.57 -12.96 -9.47
N LEU A 155 -2.76 -13.57 -9.59
CA LEU A 155 -3.73 -13.19 -10.63
C LEU A 155 -4.11 -11.70 -10.57
N ALA A 156 -4.27 -11.16 -9.35
CA ALA A 156 -4.66 -9.76 -9.12
C ALA A 156 -3.65 -8.73 -9.64
N TYR A 157 -2.39 -9.12 -9.89
CA TYR A 157 -1.38 -8.30 -10.56
C TYR A 157 -1.78 -7.92 -12.00
N TYR A 158 -2.42 -8.85 -12.71
CA TYR A 158 -2.78 -8.68 -14.12
C TYR A 158 -4.09 -7.92 -14.32
N GLY A 159 -4.89 -7.80 -13.27
CA GLY A 159 -6.20 -7.18 -13.32
C GLY A 159 -7.10 -7.61 -12.17
N HIS A 160 -7.79 -6.65 -11.55
CA HIS A 160 -8.98 -6.90 -10.73
C HIS A 160 -9.89 -5.67 -10.71
N VAL A 161 -11.18 -5.86 -10.43
CA VAL A 161 -12.12 -4.76 -10.17
C VAL A 161 -12.17 -4.49 -8.68
N ASP A 162 -12.02 -3.23 -8.29
CA ASP A 162 -12.20 -2.77 -6.91
C ASP A 162 -13.70 -2.79 -6.53
N PRO A 163 -14.13 -3.57 -5.51
CA PRO A 163 -15.54 -3.64 -5.13
C PRO A 163 -16.11 -2.29 -4.68
N GLY A 164 -15.29 -1.39 -4.11
CA GLY A 164 -15.73 -0.15 -3.49
C GLY A 164 -15.97 1.00 -4.47
N ASN A 165 -15.23 1.06 -5.59
CA ASN A 165 -15.38 2.13 -6.60
C ASN A 165 -15.56 1.62 -8.05
N GLN A 166 -15.56 0.30 -8.28
CA GLN A 166 -15.66 -0.36 -9.60
C GLN A 166 -14.54 0.02 -10.59
N ALA A 167 -13.42 0.57 -10.11
CA ALA A 167 -12.25 0.83 -10.94
C ALA A 167 -11.52 -0.47 -11.31
N TRP A 168 -10.80 -0.44 -12.43
CA TRP A 168 -9.88 -1.50 -12.83
C TRP A 168 -8.49 -1.24 -12.26
N ASN A 169 -7.98 -2.21 -11.50
CA ASN A 169 -6.71 -2.16 -10.79
C ASN A 169 -5.71 -3.12 -11.47
N GLN A 170 -4.46 -2.70 -11.66
CA GLN A 170 -3.40 -3.58 -12.16
C GLN A 170 -2.00 -3.22 -11.63
N GLY A 171 -1.03 -4.11 -11.85
CA GLY A 171 0.32 -3.99 -11.33
C GLY A 171 0.45 -4.43 -9.87
N THR A 172 1.64 -4.27 -9.31
CA THR A 172 2.00 -4.58 -7.92
C THR A 172 1.22 -3.71 -6.93
N PHE A 173 0.90 -2.48 -7.31
CA PHE A 173 0.40 -1.46 -6.40
C PHE A 173 -1.09 -1.13 -6.58
N SER A 174 -1.84 -2.00 -7.26
CA SER A 174 -3.28 -1.85 -7.53
C SER A 174 -3.63 -0.53 -8.24
N TYR A 175 -2.86 -0.16 -9.27
CA TYR A 175 -2.94 1.15 -9.91
C TYR A 175 -4.22 1.35 -10.73
N GLN A 176 -4.92 2.46 -10.47
CA GLN A 176 -6.23 2.78 -11.06
C GLN A 176 -6.17 3.85 -12.18
N HIS A 177 -5.07 4.63 -12.27
CA HIS A 177 -5.05 5.89 -13.03
C HIS A 177 -4.66 5.75 -14.51
N GLY A 178 -5.09 4.67 -15.17
CA GLY A 178 -4.86 4.43 -16.61
C GLY A 178 -3.41 4.07 -16.96
N ALA A 179 -3.15 2.79 -17.17
CA ALA A 179 -1.90 2.26 -17.70
C ALA A 179 -2.19 1.14 -18.72
N ARG A 180 -1.34 0.95 -19.72
CA ARG A 180 -1.55 -0.01 -20.81
C ARG A 180 -1.09 -1.43 -20.47
N SER A 181 -0.25 -1.58 -19.44
CA SER A 181 0.12 -2.87 -18.85
C SER A 181 0.33 -2.77 -17.33
N PRO A 182 0.40 -3.91 -16.61
CA PRO A 182 0.81 -3.97 -15.21
C PRO A 182 2.21 -3.37 -14.95
N GLU A 183 3.15 -3.48 -15.90
CA GLU A 183 4.50 -2.93 -15.80
C GLU A 183 4.51 -1.39 -15.94
N GLU A 184 3.65 -0.82 -16.80
CA GLU A 184 3.49 0.64 -16.88
C GLU A 184 2.83 1.19 -15.61
N ALA A 185 1.90 0.43 -15.02
CA ALA A 185 1.32 0.72 -13.70
C ALA A 185 2.38 0.66 -12.58
N ASP A 186 3.23 -0.39 -12.58
CA ASP A 186 4.35 -0.53 -11.65
C ASP A 186 5.28 0.69 -11.72
N GLN A 187 5.73 1.08 -12.92
CA GLN A 187 6.62 2.24 -13.09
C GLN A 187 5.98 3.53 -12.56
N LYS A 188 4.76 3.85 -13.01
CA LYS A 188 4.02 5.07 -12.63
C LYS A 188 3.81 5.17 -11.12
N GLN A 189 3.41 4.08 -10.46
CA GLN A 189 3.14 4.09 -9.03
C GLN A 189 4.44 4.00 -8.21
N LEU A 190 5.49 3.34 -8.69
CA LEU A 190 6.79 3.31 -8.01
C LEU A 190 7.45 4.69 -7.98
N GLU A 191 7.37 5.48 -9.05
CA GLU A 191 7.82 6.89 -9.07
C GLU A 191 7.07 7.76 -8.03
N ARG A 192 5.75 7.54 -7.91
CA ARG A 192 4.91 8.19 -6.90
C ARG A 192 5.31 7.76 -5.48
N LEU A 193 5.47 6.46 -5.23
CA LEU A 193 5.86 5.91 -3.93
C LEU A 193 7.28 6.35 -3.53
N LYS A 194 8.24 6.42 -4.47
CA LYS A 194 9.56 7.03 -4.24
C LYS A 194 9.43 8.47 -3.75
N SER A 195 8.54 9.25 -4.37
CA SER A 195 8.28 10.65 -3.99
C SER A 195 7.62 10.77 -2.61
N GLN A 196 6.62 9.92 -2.32
CA GLN A 196 5.94 9.87 -1.02
C GLN A 196 6.87 9.40 0.11
N ALA A 197 7.75 8.43 -0.16
CA ALA A 197 8.76 7.96 0.79
C ALA A 197 9.77 9.04 1.19
N GLN A 198 10.12 9.97 0.28
CA GLN A 198 10.91 11.16 0.64
C GLN A 198 10.16 12.10 1.58
N VAL A 199 8.86 12.32 1.36
CA VAL A 199 8.02 13.14 2.26
C VAL A 199 7.97 12.50 3.64
N LEU A 200 7.66 11.20 3.71
CA LEU A 200 7.63 10.40 4.94
C LEU A 200 8.96 10.50 5.72
N HIS A 201 10.11 10.33 5.06
CA HIS A 201 11.42 10.45 5.71
C HIS A 201 11.69 11.87 6.24
N ARG A 202 11.33 12.92 5.49
CA ARG A 202 11.47 14.31 5.95
C ARG A 202 10.61 14.58 7.18
N LEU A 203 9.35 14.14 7.18
CA LEU A 203 8.45 14.25 8.33
C LEU A 203 8.96 13.48 9.55
N ALA A 204 9.49 12.27 9.36
CA ALA A 204 10.10 11.48 10.43
C ALA A 204 11.33 12.20 11.03
N SER A 205 12.19 12.77 10.17
CA SER A 205 13.36 13.54 10.59
C SER A 205 12.97 14.79 11.40
N LEU A 206 11.94 15.53 10.96
CA LEU A 206 11.41 16.70 11.68
C LEU A 206 10.81 16.34 13.05
N LYS A 207 10.28 15.12 13.20
CA LYS A 207 9.74 14.59 14.47
C LYS A 207 10.78 13.83 15.30
N ALA A 208 12.07 13.83 14.89
CA ALA A 208 13.16 13.06 15.47
C ALA A 208 12.91 11.54 15.59
N LEU A 209 12.07 10.98 14.71
CA LEU A 209 11.69 9.58 14.70
C LEU A 209 12.69 8.73 13.92
N ASN A 210 13.50 7.96 14.65
CA ASN A 210 14.25 6.85 14.07
C ASN A 210 13.27 5.72 13.70
N LEU A 211 13.01 5.56 12.40
CA LEU A 211 12.12 4.52 11.88
C LEU A 211 12.91 3.26 11.51
N THR A 212 12.33 2.11 11.82
CA THR A 212 12.77 0.80 11.29
C THR A 212 12.31 0.62 9.85
N SER A 213 12.93 -0.31 9.10
CA SER A 213 12.50 -0.64 7.73
C SER A 213 11.04 -1.12 7.68
N GLU A 214 10.53 -1.78 8.72
CA GLU A 214 9.13 -2.22 8.79
C GLU A 214 8.16 -1.04 8.94
N GLU A 215 8.51 -0.04 9.75
CA GLU A 215 7.74 1.21 9.90
C GLU A 215 7.77 2.06 8.63
N VAL A 216 8.93 2.17 7.96
CA VAL A 216 9.03 2.85 6.66
C VAL A 216 8.17 2.15 5.60
N LEU A 217 8.22 0.82 5.50
CA LEU A 217 7.42 0.06 4.54
C LEU A 217 5.92 0.15 4.84
N ASN A 218 5.51 0.17 6.11
CA ASN A 218 4.12 0.40 6.50
C ASN A 218 3.63 1.82 6.20
N GLY A 219 4.48 2.85 6.38
CA GLY A 219 4.16 4.21 5.99
C GLY A 219 4.07 4.41 4.47
N ILE A 220 4.90 3.71 3.70
CA ILE A 220 4.82 3.69 2.22
C ILE A 220 3.55 2.97 1.74
N ASP A 221 3.20 1.83 2.35
CA ASP A 221 1.99 1.08 2.05
C ASP A 221 0.70 1.88 2.39
N LEU A 222 0.66 2.52 3.56
CA LEU A 222 -0.44 3.42 3.90
C LEU A 222 -0.47 4.66 2.98
N ALA A 223 0.68 5.12 2.46
CA ALA A 223 0.72 6.17 1.45
C ALA A 223 0.24 5.71 0.06
N ASN A 224 0.25 4.40 -0.23
CA ASN A 224 -0.42 3.80 -1.39
C ASN A 224 -1.94 3.81 -1.18
N GLN A 225 -2.40 3.30 -0.04
CA GLN A 225 -3.82 3.12 0.30
C GLN A 225 -4.57 4.45 0.55
N ALA A 226 -3.98 5.36 1.34
CA ALA A 226 -4.60 6.60 1.79
C ALA A 226 -3.53 7.70 2.00
N PRO A 227 -3.13 8.45 0.95
CA PRO A 227 -2.03 9.42 1.00
C PRO A 227 -2.12 10.46 2.13
N ILE A 228 -3.33 10.92 2.48
CA ILE A 228 -3.56 11.90 3.55
C ILE A 228 -3.26 11.27 4.92
N ALA A 229 -3.79 10.08 5.19
CA ALA A 229 -3.58 9.30 6.41
C ALA A 229 -2.09 8.96 6.64
N ALA A 230 -1.27 8.89 5.60
CA ALA A 230 0.17 8.66 5.72
C ALA A 230 1.03 9.94 5.87
N LEU A 231 0.64 11.06 5.26
CA LEU A 231 1.54 12.19 4.98
C LEU A 231 1.10 13.56 5.55
N ASP A 232 -0.12 13.70 6.06
CA ASP A 232 -0.57 14.91 6.79
C ASP A 232 -0.46 14.68 8.32
N ARG A 233 -1.51 14.98 9.11
CA ARG A 233 -1.66 14.69 10.55
C ARG A 233 -1.90 13.18 10.80
N GLY A 234 -1.01 12.36 10.26
CA GLY A 234 -1.22 10.93 10.03
C GLY A 234 -0.23 10.01 10.73
N TYR A 235 0.13 8.93 10.06
CA TYR A 235 0.89 7.78 10.57
C TYR A 235 2.04 8.08 11.53
N LEU A 236 2.86 9.08 11.23
CA LEU A 236 4.06 9.38 12.03
C LEU A 236 3.77 10.04 13.37
N ASP A 237 2.68 10.79 13.50
CA ASP A 237 2.26 11.32 14.80
C ASP A 237 1.69 10.20 15.68
N TRP A 238 0.78 9.40 15.15
CA TRP A 238 0.24 8.25 15.86
C TRP A 238 1.29 7.18 16.19
N LEU A 239 2.34 7.01 15.37
CA LEU A 239 3.48 6.14 15.67
C LEU A 239 4.37 6.70 16.78
N SER A 240 4.48 8.03 16.87
CA SER A 240 5.14 8.71 17.99
C SER A 240 4.38 8.46 19.30
N ASP A 241 3.06 8.62 19.29
CA ASP A 241 2.21 8.41 20.47
C ASP A 241 2.13 6.93 20.89
N ALA A 242 2.04 6.00 19.93
CA ALA A 242 2.17 4.56 20.20
C ALA A 242 3.45 4.23 20.97
N LYS A 243 4.59 4.80 20.55
CA LYS A 243 5.89 4.61 21.22
C LYS A 243 5.94 5.26 22.60
N LYS A 244 5.29 6.42 22.81
CA LYS A 244 5.17 7.07 24.14
C LYS A 244 4.35 6.24 25.12
N MET A 245 3.30 5.56 24.63
CA MET A 245 2.50 4.61 25.42
C MET A 245 3.20 3.26 25.66
N GLY A 246 4.42 3.08 25.14
CA GLY A 246 5.22 1.87 25.33
C GLY A 246 4.94 0.73 24.35
N LEU A 247 4.00 0.91 23.40
CA LEU A 247 3.68 -0.06 22.34
C LEU A 247 4.91 -0.26 21.43
N LYS A 248 5.11 -1.48 20.92
CA LYS A 248 6.32 -1.84 20.16
C LYS A 248 6.03 -2.68 18.91
N GLY A 249 6.89 -2.53 17.90
CA GLY A 249 6.85 -3.34 16.68
C GLY A 249 5.48 -3.34 16.01
N GLN A 250 4.94 -4.54 15.75
CA GLN A 250 3.69 -4.75 15.01
C GLN A 250 2.49 -4.06 15.65
N GLU A 251 2.40 -4.08 16.99
CA GLU A 251 1.33 -3.44 17.75
C GLU A 251 1.33 -1.92 17.56
N ALA A 252 2.48 -1.27 17.74
CA ALA A 252 2.62 0.17 17.52
C ALA A 252 2.30 0.57 16.06
N ILE A 253 2.71 -0.26 15.09
CA ILE A 253 2.42 -0.04 13.67
C ILE A 253 0.92 -0.14 13.41
N VAL A 254 0.24 -1.21 13.85
CA VAL A 254 -1.19 -1.41 13.60
C VAL A 254 -2.04 -0.36 14.32
N TRP A 255 -1.68 0.00 15.56
CA TRP A 255 -2.34 1.08 16.30
C TRP A 255 -2.23 2.42 15.55
N ALA A 256 -1.01 2.78 15.13
CA ALA A 256 -0.75 4.03 14.41
C ALA A 256 -1.46 4.07 13.05
N ARG A 257 -1.40 2.98 12.28
CA ARG A 257 -2.09 2.85 10.99
C ARG A 257 -3.61 2.95 11.14
N THR A 258 -4.18 2.37 12.19
CA THR A 258 -5.61 2.46 12.48
C THR A 258 -6.01 3.90 12.81
N ARG A 259 -5.30 4.52 13.78
CA ARG A 259 -5.55 5.91 14.20
C ARG A 259 -5.33 6.95 13.10
N SER A 260 -4.53 6.63 12.07
CA SER A 260 -4.35 7.47 10.88
C SER A 260 -5.63 7.71 10.07
N PHE A 261 -6.68 6.91 10.27
CA PHE A 261 -8.01 7.12 9.69
C PHE A 261 -8.96 7.87 10.63
N LEU A 262 -8.51 8.35 11.78
CA LEU A 262 -9.29 9.25 12.63
C LEU A 262 -9.17 10.67 12.10
N ASP A 263 -10.29 11.28 11.73
CA ASP A 263 -10.39 12.69 11.41
C ASP A 263 -10.12 13.51 12.70
N PRO A 264 -9.04 14.32 12.76
CA PRO A 264 -8.69 15.08 13.95
C PRO A 264 -9.62 16.27 14.21
N ASP A 265 -10.37 16.73 13.20
CA ASP A 265 -11.23 17.91 13.29
C ASP A 265 -12.68 17.54 13.63
N THR A 266 -13.11 16.29 13.39
CA THR A 266 -14.45 15.78 13.76
C THR A 266 -14.44 14.63 14.77
N GLY A 267 -13.29 14.02 15.07
CA GLY A 267 -13.17 12.85 15.95
C GLY A 267 -13.74 11.55 15.39
N ARG A 268 -14.04 11.49 14.08
CA ARG A 268 -14.73 10.36 13.43
C ARG A 268 -13.79 9.51 12.58
N TRP A 269 -14.12 8.24 12.40
CA TRP A 269 -13.40 7.36 11.49
C TRP A 269 -13.75 7.70 10.03
N ASN A 270 -12.73 8.03 9.24
CA ASN A 270 -12.81 8.39 7.83
C ASN A 270 -12.05 7.36 6.97
N ALA A 271 -12.66 6.19 6.82
CA ALA A 271 -12.19 5.09 5.97
C ALA A 271 -13.41 4.41 5.30
N PRO A 272 -14.07 5.07 4.33
CA PRO A 272 -15.34 4.60 3.78
C PRO A 272 -15.24 3.22 3.13
N GLY A 273 -14.15 2.95 2.39
CA GLY A 273 -13.85 1.62 1.84
C GLY A 273 -13.52 0.53 2.87
N LEU A 274 -13.35 0.91 4.16
CA LEU A 274 -13.20 0.01 5.30
C LEU A 274 -14.40 0.08 6.27
N GLY A 275 -15.51 0.72 5.87
CA GLY A 275 -16.75 0.77 6.66
C GLY A 275 -16.74 1.70 7.88
N ASN A 276 -15.80 2.66 7.98
CA ASN A 276 -15.76 3.69 9.04
C ASN A 276 -15.84 3.15 10.49
N SER A 277 -15.33 1.95 10.78
CA SER A 277 -15.30 1.40 12.15
C SER A 277 -13.88 1.05 12.60
N VAL A 278 -13.57 1.29 13.88
CA VAL A 278 -12.25 0.94 14.44
C VAL A 278 -11.92 -0.54 14.26
N GLN A 279 -12.92 -1.42 14.36
CA GLN A 279 -12.75 -2.88 14.25
C GLN A 279 -12.33 -3.28 12.82
N THR A 280 -13.09 -2.86 11.81
CA THR A 280 -12.84 -3.19 10.40
C THR A 280 -11.57 -2.53 9.87
N ILE A 281 -11.28 -1.30 10.28
CA ILE A 281 -9.99 -0.63 9.99
C ILE A 281 -8.84 -1.45 10.60
N THR A 282 -8.89 -1.76 11.90
CA THR A 282 -7.83 -2.53 12.57
C THR A 282 -7.58 -3.88 11.90
N GLN A 283 -8.64 -4.57 11.47
CA GLN A 283 -8.54 -5.86 10.79
C GLN A 283 -7.79 -5.77 9.44
N ASP A 284 -8.08 -4.79 8.58
CA ASP A 284 -7.31 -4.61 7.34
C ASP A 284 -5.88 -4.13 7.61
N GLN A 285 -5.67 -3.17 8.52
CA GLN A 285 -4.33 -2.66 8.81
C GLN A 285 -3.43 -3.75 9.43
N ALA A 286 -4.00 -4.64 10.26
CA ALA A 286 -3.31 -5.84 10.77
C ALA A 286 -3.11 -6.93 9.71
N ARG A 287 -3.96 -7.01 8.68
CA ARG A 287 -3.73 -7.89 7.50
C ARG A 287 -2.55 -7.36 6.66
N ARG A 288 -2.56 -6.06 6.33
CA ARG A 288 -1.49 -5.38 5.55
C ARG A 288 -0.14 -5.45 6.27
N GLN A 289 -0.08 -5.10 7.56
CA GLN A 289 1.15 -5.15 8.34
C GLN A 289 1.75 -6.57 8.37
N ARG A 290 0.93 -7.62 8.59
CA ARG A 290 1.42 -9.01 8.60
C ARG A 290 2.00 -9.44 7.25
N ALA A 291 1.39 -9.04 6.13
CA ALA A 291 1.93 -9.31 4.80
C ALA A 291 3.28 -8.61 4.56
N ILE A 292 3.42 -7.35 4.99
CA ILE A 292 4.69 -6.61 4.96
C ILE A 292 5.75 -7.32 5.82
N ALA A 293 5.41 -7.74 7.04
CA ALA A 293 6.33 -8.46 7.92
C ALA A 293 6.76 -9.82 7.33
N GLN A 294 5.86 -10.56 6.69
CA GLN A 294 6.18 -11.79 5.96
C GLN A 294 7.15 -11.52 4.79
N ALA A 295 6.89 -10.49 3.98
CA ALA A 295 7.78 -10.11 2.89
C ALA A 295 9.17 -9.68 3.41
N ILE A 296 9.24 -8.93 4.51
CA ILE A 296 10.52 -8.57 5.16
C ILE A 296 11.24 -9.81 5.68
N ALA A 297 10.53 -10.79 6.26
CA ALA A 297 11.14 -12.01 6.77
C ALA A 297 11.71 -12.90 5.66
N VAL A 298 10.97 -13.08 4.57
CA VAL A 298 11.37 -13.91 3.41
C VAL A 298 12.49 -13.26 2.59
N ASN A 299 12.49 -11.94 2.44
CA ASN A 299 13.49 -11.21 1.65
C ASN A 299 14.65 -10.63 2.48
N ARG A 300 14.71 -10.91 3.79
CA ARG A 300 15.89 -10.61 4.59
C ARG A 300 17.06 -11.43 4.04
N PRO A 301 18.20 -10.83 3.66
CA PRO A 301 19.36 -11.60 3.23
C PRO A 301 19.73 -12.53 4.40
N ALA A 302 19.79 -13.84 4.13
CA ALA A 302 20.08 -14.84 5.15
C ALA A 302 21.35 -14.43 5.88
N ALA A 303 21.22 -14.12 7.18
CA ALA A 303 22.30 -13.56 7.98
C ALA A 303 23.49 -14.51 7.89
N LYS A 304 24.54 -14.06 7.19
CA LYS A 304 25.56 -14.92 6.57
C LYS A 304 26.10 -15.88 7.63
N ALA A 305 25.65 -17.13 7.57
CA ALA A 305 25.75 -18.06 8.69
C ALA A 305 27.22 -18.08 9.16
N PRO A 306 27.50 -17.85 10.45
CA PRO A 306 28.86 -17.65 10.93
C PRO A 306 29.68 -18.85 10.50
N THR A 307 30.64 -18.62 9.59
CA THR A 307 31.35 -19.69 8.89
C THR A 307 31.84 -20.66 9.94
N PRO A 308 31.40 -21.95 9.93
CA PRO A 308 31.66 -22.86 11.03
C PRO A 308 33.17 -22.87 11.27
N PRO A 309 33.62 -22.59 12.51
CA PRO A 309 35.02 -22.25 12.77
C PRO A 309 35.88 -23.35 12.19
N VAL A 310 36.77 -22.96 11.26
CA VAL A 310 37.53 -23.91 10.44
C VAL A 310 38.24 -24.85 11.41
N GLN A 311 37.75 -26.09 11.48
CA GLN A 311 38.35 -27.11 12.32
C GLN A 311 39.70 -27.42 11.72
N VAL A 312 40.74 -26.75 12.22
CA VAL A 312 42.13 -27.03 11.94
C VAL A 312 42.33 -28.48 12.35
N ARG A 313 42.34 -29.38 11.37
CA ARG A 313 42.61 -30.81 11.57
C ARG A 313 44.07 -30.95 11.96
N SER A 314 44.36 -30.76 13.24
CA SER A 314 45.50 -31.38 13.90
C SER A 314 45.43 -32.87 13.57
N HIS A 315 46.34 -33.34 12.73
CA HIS A 315 46.36 -34.74 12.31
C HIS A 315 46.73 -35.59 13.53
N PRO A 316 45.86 -36.50 14.00
CA PRO A 316 46.27 -37.48 14.99
C PRO A 316 47.32 -38.39 14.36
N ALA A 317 48.37 -38.70 15.10
CA ALA A 317 49.35 -39.68 14.64
C ALA A 317 48.71 -41.07 14.50
N GLU A 318 49.26 -41.84 13.56
CA GLU A 318 48.93 -43.22 13.26
C GLU A 318 48.97 -44.12 14.51
N VAL A 319 47.82 -44.73 14.86
CA VAL A 319 47.71 -45.76 15.92
C VAL A 319 46.80 -46.90 15.42
N THR A 320 47.08 -48.13 15.86
CA THR A 320 46.69 -49.39 15.21
C THR A 320 45.30 -49.94 15.57
N LYS A 321 44.73 -50.75 14.66
CA LYS A 321 43.75 -51.84 14.93
C LYS A 321 44.25 -52.79 16.05
N PRO A 322 43.41 -53.65 16.70
CA PRO A 322 42.09 -54.22 16.32
C PRO A 322 40.99 -53.92 17.40
N THR A 323 39.87 -54.63 17.66
CA THR A 323 39.23 -55.93 17.27
C THR A 323 37.68 -55.77 17.33
N PRO A 324 36.86 -56.49 16.53
CA PRO A 324 35.39 -56.42 16.63
C PRO A 324 34.81 -57.37 17.71
N ALA A 325 33.81 -56.90 18.48
CA ALA A 325 32.93 -57.75 19.29
C ALA A 325 31.59 -57.07 19.66
N ASN A 326 30.51 -57.87 19.60
CA ASN A 326 29.23 -57.81 20.34
C ASN A 326 28.34 -56.55 20.33
N SER A 327 27.15 -56.71 19.73
CA SER A 327 25.90 -56.07 20.18
C SER A 327 25.42 -56.68 21.52
N PRO A 328 24.63 -55.95 22.32
CA PRO A 328 23.16 -56.15 22.37
C PRO A 328 22.41 -54.82 22.11
N GLU A 329 21.15 -54.74 21.67
CA GLU A 329 19.92 -55.49 22.02
C GLU A 329 19.42 -55.26 23.46
N ILE A 330 18.90 -54.06 23.76
CA ILE A 330 17.93 -53.86 24.86
C ILE A 330 16.79 -52.93 24.42
N ASN A 331 15.58 -53.49 24.49
CA ASN A 331 14.23 -52.96 24.76
C ASN A 331 13.80 -51.54 24.34
N SER A 332 12.60 -51.52 23.75
CA SER A 332 11.67 -50.39 23.79
C SER A 332 10.95 -50.34 25.14
N GLU A 333 10.91 -49.18 25.79
CA GLU A 333 10.02 -48.89 26.93
C GLU A 333 9.51 -47.44 26.83
N MET A 334 8.19 -47.27 26.94
CA MET A 334 7.52 -45.97 27.11
C MET A 334 7.05 -45.85 28.57
N PRO A 335 7.31 -44.72 29.25
CA PRO A 335 6.52 -44.29 30.39
C PRO A 335 5.34 -43.41 29.93
N GLU A 336 4.13 -43.76 30.37
CA GLU A 336 2.99 -42.82 30.35
C GLU A 336 3.02 -41.86 31.55
N ALA A 337 2.17 -40.83 31.46
CA ALA A 337 1.59 -40.07 32.58
C ALA A 337 2.52 -39.41 33.62
N ILE A 338 2.60 -38.08 33.54
CA ILE A 338 2.40 -37.25 34.74
C ILE A 338 1.28 -36.26 34.44
N ASP A 339 0.15 -36.44 35.11
CA ASP A 339 -0.92 -35.45 35.26
C ASP A 339 -0.70 -34.68 36.58
N SER A 340 -1.47 -33.61 36.81
CA SER A 340 -1.51 -32.77 38.02
C SER A 340 -0.53 -31.58 38.12
N ILE A 341 -0.88 -30.68 39.04
CA ILE A 341 -0.16 -29.47 39.51
C ILE A 341 -0.08 -28.31 38.50
N LEU A 342 -1.16 -27.53 38.42
CA LEU A 342 -1.09 -26.14 38.91
C LEU A 342 -2.48 -25.62 39.35
N SER A 343 -2.77 -25.74 40.64
CA SER A 343 -3.81 -24.95 41.30
C SER A 343 -3.11 -23.78 42.00
N MET A 344 -3.53 -22.55 41.67
CA MET A 344 -3.09 -21.34 42.37
C MET A 344 -4.28 -20.39 42.52
N ASP A 345 -4.56 -20.01 43.76
CA ASP A 345 -5.58 -19.04 44.09
C ASP A 345 -5.19 -17.62 43.61
N LEU A 346 -6.18 -16.85 43.17
CA LEU A 346 -6.08 -15.41 42.99
C LEU A 346 -7.01 -14.73 44.02
N PRO A 347 -6.52 -13.75 44.80
CA PRO A 347 -7.35 -13.00 45.74
C PRO A 347 -8.18 -11.92 45.01
N ASP A 348 -9.35 -11.59 45.56
CA ASP A 348 -10.26 -10.58 45.03
C ASP A 348 -9.67 -9.14 45.08
N LEU A 349 -9.75 -8.42 43.95
CA LEU A 349 -9.71 -6.95 43.83
C LEU A 349 -10.54 -6.49 42.63
#